data_AF-A0A3D5KJV9-F1
#
_entry.id   AF-A0A3D5KJV9-F1
#
_cell.length_a   1.000
_cell.length_b   1.000
_cell.length_c   1.000
_cell.angle_alpha   90.00
_cell.angle_beta   90.00
_cell.angle_gamma   90.00
#
_symmetry.space_group_name_H-M   'P 1'
#
loop_
_entity.id
_entity.type
_entity.pdbx_description
1 polymer ?
#
loop_
_entity_poly.entity_id
_entity_poly.type
_entity_poly.pdbx_seq_one_letter_code
_entity_poly.pdbx_strand_id
1 'polypeptide(L)'
;MKKKGILILAVILLSSIMIYFSKDLQRTAQDKLVEKNTTEKNKSKANFIIYDEVSGKEIYSSKVEYDGSKNLATYTKEILKVAGISYSINSSGYASMINDLYDYPTMSKKEGKKDWTSCGWVFYINGTKASIGPKDYKPKEEDIVTWRYWKDAMYEK
;
A
#
# COMPACT_ATOMS: atom_id res chain seq x y z
N MET A 1 -47.80 -44.57 -14.27
CA MET A 1 -48.01 -43.25 -13.61
C MET A 1 -46.80 -42.72 -12.79
N LYS A 2 -45.55 -43.19 -12.99
CA LYS A 2 -44.40 -42.80 -12.12
C LYS A 2 -43.48 -41.68 -12.66
N LYS A 3 -43.63 -41.24 -13.92
CA LYS A 3 -42.70 -40.26 -14.55
C LYS A 3 -42.97 -38.78 -14.19
N LYS A 4 -44.19 -38.43 -13.79
CA LYS A 4 -44.58 -37.03 -13.49
C LYS A 4 -44.07 -36.55 -12.12
N GLY A 5 -43.94 -37.45 -11.13
CA GLY A 5 -43.42 -37.09 -9.80
C GLY A 5 -41.92 -36.79 -9.77
N ILE A 6 -41.12 -37.47 -10.61
CA ILE A 6 -39.66 -37.27 -10.70
C ILE A 6 -39.33 -35.90 -11.31
N LEU A 7 -40.12 -35.45 -12.29
CA LEU A 7 -39.90 -34.16 -12.95
C LEU A 7 -40.12 -32.98 -11.99
N ILE A 8 -41.13 -33.06 -11.11
CA ILE A 8 -41.46 -32.01 -10.15
C ILE A 8 -40.36 -31.89 -9.07
N LEU A 9 -39.84 -33.02 -8.58
CA LEU A 9 -38.72 -33.05 -7.62
C LEU A 9 -37.42 -32.46 -8.21
N ALA A 10 -37.12 -32.75 -9.48
CA ALA A 10 -35.94 -32.21 -10.16
C ALA A 10 -36.01 -30.68 -10.31
N VAL A 11 -37.17 -30.13 -10.65
CA VAL A 11 -37.38 -28.67 -10.80
C VAL A 11 -37.20 -27.95 -9.46
N ILE A 12 -37.70 -28.53 -8.36
CA ILE A 12 -37.54 -27.96 -7.01
C ILE A 12 -36.06 -27.96 -6.59
N LEU A 13 -35.32 -29.05 -6.86
CA LEU A 13 -33.89 -29.11 -6.54
C LEU A 13 -33.06 -28.09 -7.35
N LEU A 14 -33.32 -27.97 -8.65
CA LEU A 14 -32.66 -26.99 -9.54
C LEU A 14 -32.94 -25.55 -9.13
N SER A 15 -34.18 -25.24 -8.76
CA SER A 15 -34.55 -23.90 -8.27
C SER A 15 -33.84 -23.57 -6.95
N SER A 16 -33.70 -24.54 -6.05
CA SER A 16 -33.01 -24.37 -4.78
C SER A 16 -31.51 -24.09 -4.99
N ILE A 17 -30.85 -24.84 -5.87
CA ILE A 17 -29.42 -24.64 -6.20
C ILE A 17 -29.18 -23.26 -6.82
N MET A 18 -30.05 -22.81 -7.73
CA MET A 18 -30.01 -21.46 -8.32
C MET A 18 -30.16 -20.35 -7.26
N ILE A 19 -31.01 -20.55 -6.26
CA ILE A 19 -31.20 -19.58 -5.16
C ILE A 19 -29.96 -19.54 -4.26
N TYR A 20 -29.32 -20.68 -3.97
CA TYR A 20 -28.09 -20.70 -3.18
C TYR A 20 -26.91 -20.05 -3.93
N PHE A 21 -26.74 -20.36 -5.22
CA PHE A 21 -25.66 -19.79 -6.02
C PHE A 21 -25.82 -18.28 -6.21
N SER A 22 -27.05 -17.79 -6.42
CA SER A 22 -27.30 -16.35 -6.54
C SER A 22 -27.05 -15.58 -5.24
N LYS A 23 -27.38 -16.16 -4.08
CA LYS A 23 -27.07 -15.56 -2.77
C LYS A 23 -25.57 -15.48 -2.51
N ASP A 24 -24.79 -16.49 -2.89
CA ASP A 24 -23.34 -16.51 -2.67
C ASP A 24 -22.59 -15.52 -3.58
N LEU A 25 -23.06 -15.38 -4.83
CA LEU A 25 -22.62 -14.32 -5.75
C LEU A 25 -22.98 -12.93 -5.24
N GLN A 26 -24.20 -12.73 -4.72
CA GLN A 26 -24.61 -11.46 -4.13
C GLN A 26 -23.81 -11.12 -2.88
N ARG A 27 -23.51 -12.11 -2.03
CA ARG A 27 -22.67 -11.94 -0.85
C ARG A 27 -21.23 -11.61 -1.21
N THR A 28 -20.64 -12.30 -2.19
CA THR A 28 -19.28 -11.99 -2.70
C THR A 28 -19.23 -10.59 -3.33
N ALA A 29 -20.27 -10.19 -4.06
CA ALA A 29 -20.37 -8.85 -4.62
C ALA A 29 -20.53 -7.79 -3.51
N GLN A 30 -21.33 -8.07 -2.48
CA GLN A 30 -21.47 -7.20 -1.32
C GLN A 30 -20.17 -7.12 -0.51
N ASP A 31 -19.45 -8.22 -0.28
CA ASP A 31 -18.17 -8.23 0.42
C ASP A 31 -17.10 -7.44 -0.34
N LYS A 32 -17.05 -7.57 -1.68
CA LYS A 32 -16.18 -6.73 -2.54
C LYS A 32 -16.60 -5.27 -2.57
N LEU A 33 -17.90 -4.97 -2.53
CA LEU A 33 -18.40 -3.61 -2.43
C LEU A 33 -18.17 -3.02 -1.04
N VAL A 34 -18.21 -3.82 0.03
CA VAL A 34 -17.87 -3.42 1.39
C VAL A 34 -16.37 -3.20 1.50
N GLU A 35 -15.52 -4.06 0.92
CA GLU A 35 -14.07 -3.86 0.83
C GLU A 35 -13.74 -2.59 0.03
N LYS A 36 -14.33 -2.40 -1.14
CA LYS A 36 -14.18 -1.16 -1.95
C LYS A 36 -14.70 0.08 -1.21
N ASN A 37 -15.86 0.01 -0.58
CA ASN A 37 -16.45 1.13 0.16
C ASN A 37 -15.70 1.40 1.49
N THR A 38 -15.07 0.41 2.10
CA THR A 38 -14.21 0.60 3.29
C THR A 38 -12.88 1.26 2.89
N THR A 39 -12.40 0.96 1.68
CA THR A 39 -11.22 1.60 1.07
C THR A 39 -11.52 3.02 0.57
N GLU A 40 -12.74 3.31 0.12
CA GLU A 40 -13.14 4.63 -0.41
C GLU A 40 -13.73 5.60 0.64
N LYS A 41 -14.41 5.12 1.69
CA LYS A 41 -15.19 5.97 2.62
C LYS A 41 -14.40 6.57 3.79
N ASN A 42 -13.11 6.25 3.94
CA ASN A 42 -12.20 6.87 4.91
C ASN A 42 -11.06 7.69 4.26
N LYS A 43 -11.29 8.24 3.07
CA LYS A 43 -10.37 9.20 2.45
C LYS A 43 -10.57 10.61 3.02
N SER A 44 -10.32 10.78 4.31
CA SER A 44 -9.52 11.94 4.70
C SER A 44 -8.23 11.79 3.91
N LYS A 45 -8.01 12.62 2.88
CA LYS A 45 -6.97 12.40 1.86
C LYS A 45 -5.66 12.05 2.56
N ALA A 46 -5.19 10.81 2.38
CA ALA A 46 -3.98 10.33 3.02
C ALA A 46 -2.85 11.31 2.75
N ASN A 47 -2.11 11.64 3.79
CA ASN A 47 -1.03 12.62 3.73
C ASN A 47 0.31 12.02 4.15
N PHE A 48 0.35 10.73 4.46
CA PHE A 48 1.56 9.92 4.47
C PHE A 48 1.40 8.76 3.50
N ILE A 49 2.32 8.64 2.54
CA ILE A 49 2.23 7.67 1.46
C ILE A 49 3.59 6.99 1.28
N ILE A 50 3.59 5.68 1.06
CA ILE A 50 4.73 4.89 0.62
C ILE A 50 4.40 4.32 -0.75
N TYR A 51 5.19 4.71 -1.74
CA TYR A 51 4.95 4.40 -3.14
C TYR A 51 6.21 3.82 -3.78
N ASP A 52 6.05 2.79 -4.58
CA ASP A 52 7.12 2.21 -5.37
C ASP A 52 6.99 2.67 -6.83
N GLU A 53 7.91 3.54 -7.26
CA GLU A 53 7.93 4.06 -8.63
C GLU A 53 8.38 3.01 -9.64
N VAL A 54 9.06 1.95 -9.20
CA VAL A 54 9.52 0.88 -10.09
C VAL A 54 8.36 -0.03 -10.49
N SER A 55 7.52 -0.42 -9.54
CA SER A 55 6.32 -1.23 -9.81
C SER A 55 5.05 -0.42 -10.10
N GLY A 56 5.07 0.90 -9.82
CA GLY A 56 3.89 1.76 -9.93
C GLY A 56 2.82 1.46 -8.88
N LYS A 57 3.24 1.00 -7.69
CA LYS A 57 2.33 0.51 -6.65
C LYS A 57 2.39 1.39 -5.41
N GLU A 58 1.22 1.81 -4.93
CA GLU A 58 1.07 2.31 -3.55
C GLU A 58 1.15 1.13 -2.59
N ILE A 59 2.11 1.18 -1.68
CA ILE A 59 2.37 0.11 -0.73
C ILE A 59 1.62 0.34 0.58
N TYR A 60 1.59 1.59 1.03
CA TYR A 60 0.92 1.98 2.25
C TYR A 60 0.51 3.45 2.17
N SER A 61 -0.65 3.77 2.72
CA SER A 61 -1.03 5.16 2.95
C SER A 61 -1.84 5.28 4.24
N SER A 62 -1.69 6.41 4.91
CA SER A 62 -2.45 6.73 6.10
C SER A 62 -2.68 8.22 6.23
N LYS A 63 -3.70 8.57 7.02
CA LYS A 63 -3.89 9.93 7.51
C LYS A 63 -3.06 10.10 8.79
N VAL A 64 -2.30 11.17 8.84
CA VAL A 64 -1.42 11.54 9.96
C VAL A 64 -1.72 12.98 10.34
N GLU A 65 -1.85 13.24 11.64
CA GLU A 65 -1.96 14.59 12.18
C GLU A 65 -0.55 15.12 12.45
N TYR A 66 -0.11 16.06 11.60
CA TYR A 66 1.17 16.74 11.75
C TYR A 66 0.98 18.01 12.57
N ASP A 67 1.65 18.10 13.71
CA ASP A 67 1.57 19.25 14.63
C ASP A 67 2.89 20.07 14.66
N GLY A 68 3.88 19.69 13.85
CA GLY A 68 5.21 20.31 13.82
C GLY A 68 6.06 20.05 15.07
N SER A 69 5.61 19.22 16.02
CA SER A 69 6.33 18.96 17.27
C SER A 69 7.54 18.04 17.09
N LYS A 70 7.44 17.08 16.15
CA LYS A 70 8.47 16.07 15.86
C LYS A 70 9.01 16.23 14.44
N ASN A 71 10.22 15.70 14.22
CA ASN A 71 10.77 15.61 12.86
C ASN A 71 10.16 14.43 12.08
N LEU A 72 10.26 14.48 10.76
CA LEU A 72 9.70 13.47 9.86
C LEU A 72 10.27 12.07 10.09
N ALA A 73 11.55 11.97 10.48
CA ALA A 73 12.14 10.67 10.80
C ALA A 73 11.44 9.98 11.98
N THR A 74 11.06 10.74 13.01
CA THR A 74 10.28 10.22 14.15
C THR A 74 8.87 9.82 13.72
N TYR A 75 8.16 10.66 12.97
CA TYR A 75 6.85 10.31 12.42
C TYR A 75 6.90 9.02 11.59
N THR A 76 7.87 8.93 10.68
CA THR A 76 8.05 7.75 9.81
C THR A 76 8.24 6.48 10.64
N LYS A 77 9.07 6.51 11.69
CA LYS A 77 9.28 5.38 12.60
C LYS A 77 8.00 4.92 13.30
N GLU A 78 7.24 5.87 13.83
CA GLU A 78 5.99 5.61 14.55
C GLU A 78 4.94 5.00 13.60
N ILE A 79 4.80 5.58 12.40
CA ILE A 79 3.85 5.13 11.39
C ILE A 79 4.19 3.72 10.89
N LEU A 80 5.45 3.47 10.51
CA LEU A 80 5.87 2.15 10.03
C LEU A 80 5.71 1.08 11.11
N LYS A 81 5.99 1.41 12.37
CA LYS A 81 5.75 0.51 13.50
C LYS A 81 4.27 0.16 13.65
N VAL A 82 3.37 1.14 13.57
CA VAL A 82 1.91 0.90 13.63
C VAL A 82 1.44 0.06 12.44
N ALA A 83 2.01 0.29 11.26
CA ALA A 83 1.71 -0.46 10.05
C ALA A 83 2.28 -1.90 10.04
N GLY A 84 3.10 -2.28 11.02
CA GLY A 84 3.79 -3.57 11.03
C GLY A 84 4.85 -3.70 9.92
N ILE A 85 5.32 -2.57 9.39
CA ILE A 85 6.31 -2.54 8.30
C ILE A 85 7.71 -2.45 8.92
N SER A 86 8.57 -3.42 8.59
CA SER A 86 9.97 -3.43 9.02
C SER A 86 10.78 -2.38 8.26
N TYR A 87 11.78 -1.76 8.90
CA TYR A 87 12.58 -0.72 8.27
C TYR A 87 13.98 -0.60 8.86
N SER A 88 14.87 -0.02 8.07
CA SER A 88 16.18 0.48 8.49
C SER A 88 16.26 1.97 8.18
N ILE A 89 16.37 2.78 9.23
CA ILE A 89 16.62 4.22 9.11
C ILE A 89 18.07 4.48 9.53
N ASN A 90 18.81 5.15 8.66
CA ASN A 90 20.22 5.44 8.90
C ASN A 90 20.42 6.60 9.91
N SER A 91 21.67 6.91 10.22
CA SER A 91 22.04 7.97 11.15
C SER A 91 21.63 9.38 10.69
N SER A 92 21.41 9.62 9.39
CA SER A 92 20.86 10.88 8.88
C SER A 92 19.33 10.92 8.84
N GLY A 93 18.67 9.82 9.24
CA GLY A 93 17.21 9.73 9.32
C GLY A 93 16.53 9.32 8.03
N TYR A 94 17.27 9.17 6.93
CA TYR A 94 16.72 8.63 5.70
C TYR A 94 16.30 7.18 5.94
N ALA A 95 15.15 6.79 5.41
CA ALA A 95 14.82 5.38 5.25
C ALA A 95 15.84 4.79 4.25
N SER A 96 16.89 4.16 4.77
CA SER A 96 17.84 3.43 3.94
C SER A 96 17.20 2.19 3.33
N MET A 97 16.20 1.63 4.00
CA MET A 97 15.41 0.51 3.52
C MET A 97 14.06 0.48 4.24
N ILE A 98 12.98 0.20 3.52
CA ILE A 98 11.71 -0.22 4.08
C ILE A 98 11.54 -1.67 3.64
N ASN A 99 11.70 -2.59 4.60
CA ASN A 99 11.82 -4.03 4.36
C ASN A 99 10.46 -4.63 4.01
N ASP A 100 10.48 -5.77 3.31
CA ASP A 100 9.31 -6.60 2.99
C ASP A 100 8.24 -5.92 2.11
N LEU A 101 8.48 -4.66 1.69
CA LEU A 101 7.61 -3.89 0.81
C LEU A 101 7.89 -4.11 -0.68
N TYR A 102 9.09 -4.62 -0.97
CA TYR A 102 9.50 -5.04 -2.29
C TYR A 102 10.02 -6.47 -2.12
N ASP A 103 9.43 -7.42 -2.86
CA ASP A 103 10.08 -8.69 -3.10
C ASP A 103 11.30 -8.34 -3.93
N TYR A 104 12.41 -8.01 -3.27
CA TYR A 104 13.70 -7.91 -3.93
C TYR A 104 13.80 -9.23 -4.66
N PRO A 105 13.71 -9.26 -6.02
CA PRO A 105 13.93 -10.52 -6.67
C PRO A 105 15.26 -10.97 -6.12
N THR A 106 15.32 -12.18 -5.59
CA THR A 106 16.59 -12.81 -5.27
C THR A 106 17.38 -12.76 -6.58
N MET A 107 18.15 -11.68 -6.75
CA MET A 107 18.72 -11.27 -8.03
C MET A 107 19.99 -12.09 -8.16
N SER A 108 19.75 -13.38 -8.34
CA SER A 108 20.73 -14.37 -8.71
C SER A 108 21.43 -13.84 -9.96
N LYS A 109 22.75 -13.69 -9.79
CA LYS A 109 23.76 -13.23 -10.76
C LYS A 109 23.99 -11.71 -10.78
N LYS A 110 25.08 -11.38 -10.08
CA LYS A 110 25.80 -10.11 -9.92
C LYS A 110 26.55 -9.66 -11.19
N GLU A 111 26.22 -10.19 -12.36
CA GLU A 111 26.95 -9.90 -13.60
C GLU A 111 26.18 -8.89 -14.45
N GLY A 112 26.76 -7.70 -14.61
CA GLY A 112 26.28 -6.68 -15.56
C GLY A 112 25.36 -5.59 -15.02
N LYS A 113 25.12 -5.49 -13.70
CA LYS A 113 24.25 -4.43 -13.15
C LYS A 113 25.03 -3.17 -12.82
N LYS A 114 24.65 -2.07 -13.48
CA LYS A 114 25.02 -0.70 -13.11
C LYS A 114 24.42 -0.42 -11.72
N ASP A 115 25.29 -0.48 -10.73
CA ASP A 115 25.27 0.12 -9.41
C ASP A 115 23.97 0.11 -8.57
N TRP A 116 23.90 -0.86 -7.64
CA TRP A 116 22.90 -0.90 -6.56
C TRP A 116 22.98 0.29 -5.61
N THR A 117 24.09 1.03 -5.61
CA THR A 117 24.29 2.20 -4.74
C THR A 117 23.39 3.38 -5.15
N SER A 118 22.82 3.37 -6.36
CA SER A 118 21.92 4.43 -6.80
C SER A 118 20.47 4.24 -6.38
N CYS A 119 20.04 3.03 -5.99
CA CYS A 119 18.66 2.78 -5.57
C CYS A 119 18.36 3.33 -4.17
N GLY A 120 17.12 3.70 -3.88
CA GLY A 120 16.75 4.09 -2.53
C GLY A 120 15.36 4.70 -2.37
N TRP A 121 15.01 4.95 -1.11
CA TRP A 121 13.80 5.67 -0.74
C TRP A 121 14.10 7.16 -0.64
N VAL A 122 13.34 7.96 -1.39
CA VAL A 122 13.42 9.42 -1.39
C VAL A 122 12.10 9.97 -0.88
N PHE A 123 12.14 10.94 0.03
CA PHE A 123 10.91 11.57 0.50
C PHE A 123 10.61 12.88 -0.22
N TYR A 124 9.31 13.12 -0.38
CA TYR A 124 8.73 14.26 -1.08
C TYR A 124 7.78 14.96 -0.11
N ILE A 125 7.72 16.27 -0.20
CA ILE A 125 6.80 17.14 0.53
C ILE A 125 5.93 17.83 -0.52
N ASN A 126 4.62 17.64 -0.44
CA ASN A 126 3.64 18.24 -1.33
C ASN A 126 3.98 17.98 -2.82
N GLY A 127 4.45 16.77 -3.12
CA GLY A 127 4.87 16.36 -4.47
C GLY A 127 6.25 16.83 -4.90
N THR A 128 6.95 17.63 -4.10
CA THR A 128 8.31 18.12 -4.41
C THR A 128 9.35 17.30 -3.66
N LYS A 129 10.43 16.88 -4.33
CA LYS A 129 11.55 16.19 -3.69
C LYS A 129 12.15 17.06 -2.58
N ALA A 130 12.33 16.51 -1.40
CA ALA A 130 12.91 17.27 -0.30
C ALA A 130 14.40 17.50 -0.50
N SER A 131 14.87 18.72 -0.22
CA SER A 131 16.29 19.12 -0.28
C SER A 131 17.03 18.96 1.05
N ILE A 132 16.32 18.60 2.11
CA ILE A 132 16.84 18.45 3.48
C ILE A 132 16.56 17.04 3.99
N GLY A 133 17.25 16.63 5.04
CA GLY A 133 17.02 15.33 5.67
C GLY A 133 15.71 15.29 6.47
N PRO A 134 15.10 14.10 6.64
CA PRO A 134 13.87 13.95 7.40
C PRO A 134 14.06 14.17 8.91
N LYS A 135 15.30 14.22 9.43
CA LYS A 135 15.61 14.65 10.81
C LYS A 135 15.51 16.16 10.98
N ASP A 136 15.77 16.91 9.92
CA ASP A 136 15.78 18.37 9.91
C ASP A 136 14.42 18.94 9.51
N TYR A 137 13.57 18.11 8.88
CA TYR A 137 12.22 18.50 8.50
C TYR A 137 11.19 18.23 9.60
N LYS A 138 10.35 19.23 9.88
CA LYS A 138 9.16 19.13 10.74
C LYS A 138 7.91 19.31 9.88
N PRO A 139 7.14 18.23 9.62
CA PRO A 139 5.92 18.31 8.84
C PRO A 139 4.88 19.24 9.47
N LYS A 140 4.14 19.94 8.62
CA LYS A 140 3.03 20.84 8.98
C LYS A 140 1.69 20.14 8.71
N GLU A 141 0.63 20.61 9.35
CA GLU A 141 -0.73 20.02 9.32
C GLU A 141 -1.20 19.62 7.91
N GLU A 142 -0.97 20.49 6.93
CA GLU A 142 -1.42 20.33 5.54
C GLU A 142 -0.42 19.61 4.62
N ASP A 143 0.74 19.22 5.13
CA ASP A 143 1.75 18.56 4.29
C ASP A 143 1.29 17.17 3.87
N ILE A 144 1.58 16.85 2.61
CA ILE A 144 1.54 15.51 2.06
C ILE A 144 2.98 15.01 1.95
N VAL A 145 3.33 14.03 2.77
CA VAL A 145 4.62 13.36 2.73
C VAL A 145 4.51 12.08 1.93
N THR A 146 5.43 11.87 0.99
CA THR A 146 5.52 10.63 0.24
C THR A 146 6.93 10.08 0.27
N TRP A 147 7.11 8.84 0.73
CA TRP A 147 8.31 8.06 0.51
C TRP A 147 8.19 7.30 -0.81
N ARG A 148 9.11 7.54 -1.74
CA ARG A 148 9.14 6.94 -3.07
C ARG A 148 10.36 6.08 -3.26
N TYR A 149 10.18 4.82 -3.65
CA TYR A 149 11.30 3.98 -4.04
C TYR A 149 11.69 4.24 -5.49
N TRP A 150 12.97 4.49 -5.71
CA TRP A 150 13.54 4.68 -7.04
C TRP A 150 14.67 3.70 -7.29
N LYS A 151 14.72 3.13 -8.49
CA LYS A 151 15.88 2.37 -9.00
C LYS A 151 17.13 3.27 -9.19
N ASP A 152 16.93 4.56 -9.41
CA ASP A 152 17.99 5.51 -9.74
C ASP A 152 17.95 6.74 -8.80
N ALA A 153 17.59 6.53 -7.53
CA ALA A 153 17.38 7.57 -6.49
C ALA A 153 18.48 8.64 -6.42
N MET A 154 19.75 8.27 -6.61
CA MET A 154 20.89 9.20 -6.61
C MET A 154 20.86 10.22 -7.77
N TYR A 155 20.15 9.92 -8.85
CA TYR A 155 20.04 10.76 -10.05
C TYR A 155 18.66 11.41 -10.21
N GLU A 156 17.71 11.06 -9.33
CA GLU A 156 16.39 11.66 -9.32
C GLU A 156 16.50 13.16 -9.03
N LYS A 157 15.90 14.00 -9.87
CA LYS A 157 16.05 15.47 -9.81
C LYS A 157 14.87 16.13 -9.12
#